data_AF-A0A966L0X8-F1
#
_entry.id   AF-A0A966L0X8-F1
#
_cell.length_a   1.000
_cell.length_b   1.000
_cell.length_c   1.000
_cell.angle_alpha   90.00
_cell.angle_beta   90.00
_cell.angle_gamma   90.00
#
_symmetry.space_group_name_H-M   'P 1'
#
loop_
_entity.id
_entity.type
_entity.pdbx_description
1 polymer ?
#
loop_
_entity_poly.entity_id
_entity_poly.type
_entity_poly.pdbx_seq_one_letter_code
_entity_poly.pdbx_strand_id
1 'polypeptide(L)'
;SGTIILVKKGENGASAYSREGIYEANPLKVNTKDTIGAGDIFNAAFVKMYLQSASIKESLDFANKIAALSTTRIGFFVPSNL
;
A
#
# COMPACT_ATOMS: atom_id res chain seq x y z
N SER A 1 -2.55 21.06 7.81
CA SER A 1 -2.11 19.65 7.81
C SER A 1 -3.26 18.79 8.30
N GLY A 2 -3.71 17.83 7.50
CA GLY A 2 -4.80 16.91 7.85
C GLY A 2 -4.25 15.50 8.14
N THR A 3 -4.84 14.81 9.11
CA THR A 3 -4.51 13.41 9.39
C THR A 3 -5.06 12.50 8.29
N ILE A 4 -4.23 11.57 7.81
CA ILE A 4 -4.62 10.47 6.93
C ILE A 4 -4.47 9.17 7.72
N ILE A 5 -5.52 8.35 7.74
CA ILE A 5 -5.53 7.03 8.39
C ILE A 5 -5.55 5.97 7.30
N LEU A 6 -4.60 5.05 7.33
CA LEU A 6 -4.50 3.94 6.36
C LEU A 6 -4.90 2.63 7.05
N VAL A 7 -5.83 1.89 6.43
CA VAL A 7 -6.27 0.57 6.91
C VAL A 7 -5.88 -0.47 5.87
N LYS A 8 -4.92 -1.32 6.22
CA LYS A 8 -4.49 -2.46 5.39
C LYS A 8 -5.43 -3.64 5.65
N LYS A 9 -6.03 -4.18 4.60
CA LYS A 9 -7.02 -5.29 4.67
C LYS A 9 -6.51 -6.59 4.05
N GLY A 10 -5.20 -6.71 3.83
CA GLY A 10 -4.58 -7.91 3.25
C GLY A 10 -5.13 -8.23 1.87
N GLU A 11 -5.64 -9.44 1.68
CA GLU A 11 -6.27 -9.89 0.43
C GLU A 11 -7.54 -9.12 0.02
N ASN A 12 -8.07 -8.28 0.93
CA ASN A 12 -9.21 -7.40 0.66
C ASN A 12 -8.79 -5.97 0.27
N GLY A 13 -7.49 -5.71 0.07
CA GLY A 13 -6.96 -4.43 -0.38
C GLY A 13 -6.65 -3.47 0.77
N ALA A 14 -6.97 -2.19 0.60
CA ALA A 14 -6.71 -1.16 1.61
C ALA A 14 -7.68 0.01 1.51
N SER A 15 -7.83 0.76 2.60
CA SER A 15 -8.57 2.04 2.63
C SER A 15 -7.72 3.18 3.17
N ALA A 16 -8.05 4.39 2.74
CA ALA A 16 -7.58 5.62 3.37
C ALA A 16 -8.77 6.47 3.83
N TYR A 17 -8.67 7.02 5.03
CA TYR A 17 -9.63 7.96 5.60
C TYR A 17 -8.93 9.29 5.83
N SER A 18 -9.55 10.36 5.34
CA SER A 18 -9.05 11.73 5.51
C SER A 18 -10.23 12.68 5.68
N ARG A 19 -9.94 13.97 5.90
CA ARG A 19 -10.97 15.01 5.88
C ARG A 19 -11.61 15.20 4.49
N GLU A 20 -10.91 14.82 3.43
CA GLU A 20 -11.38 14.98 2.04
C GLU A 20 -12.28 13.83 1.60
N GLY A 21 -12.26 12.71 2.33
CA GLY A 21 -13.10 11.56 2.05
C GLY A 21 -12.46 10.22 2.38
N ILE A 22 -13.11 9.18 1.89
CA ILE A 22 -12.73 7.77 2.01
C ILE A 22 -12.30 7.27 0.64
N TYR A 23 -11.17 6.57 0.60
CA TYR A 23 -10.60 5.99 -0.61
C TYR A 23 -10.43 4.49 -0.40
N GLU A 24 -10.69 3.71 -1.44
CA GLU A 24 -10.52 2.26 -1.45
C GLU A 24 -9.54 1.88 -2.57
N ALA A 25 -8.62 0.96 -2.25
CA ALA A 25 -7.76 0.30 -3.21
C ALA A 25 -8.18 -1.17 -3.34
N ASN A 26 -8.52 -1.57 -4.56
CA ASN A 26 -8.85 -2.95 -4.86
C ASN A 26 -7.64 -3.86 -4.60
N PRO A 27 -7.84 -5.08 -4.07
CA PRO A 27 -6.75 -6.01 -3.86
C PRO A 27 -6.09 -6.41 -5.17
N LEU A 28 -4.76 -6.54 -5.14
CA LEU A 28 -4.02 -7.22 -6.19
C LEU A 28 -3.92 -8.70 -5.84
N LYS A 29 -4.59 -9.57 -6.63
CA LYS A 29 -4.47 -11.01 -6.46
C LYS A 29 -3.07 -11.46 -6.85
N VAL A 30 -2.35 -12.02 -5.88
CA VAL A 30 -1.01 -12.57 -6.02
C VAL A 30 -0.91 -13.91 -5.32
N ASN A 31 0.05 -14.75 -5.72
CA ASN A 31 0.37 -15.96 -4.98
C ASN A 31 1.30 -15.59 -3.80
N THR A 32 0.69 -15.36 -2.63
CA THR A 32 1.41 -14.98 -1.41
C THR A 32 2.24 -16.16 -0.89
N LYS A 33 3.54 -15.93 -0.70
CA LYS A 33 4.49 -16.89 -0.11
C LYS A 33 4.89 -16.52 1.31
N ASP A 34 5.03 -15.23 1.59
CA ASP A 34 5.44 -14.69 2.88
C ASP A 34 4.88 -13.28 3.04
N THR A 35 4.60 -12.81 4.25
CA THR A 35 4.05 -11.46 4.52
C THR A 35 5.01 -10.57 5.30
N ILE A 36 6.21 -11.06 5.62
CA ILE A 36 7.24 -10.30 6.33
C ILE A 36 7.51 -8.98 5.59
N GLY A 37 7.40 -7.87 6.33
CA GLY A 37 7.72 -6.53 5.82
C GLY A 37 6.69 -5.90 4.89
N ALA A 38 5.62 -6.61 4.48
CA ALA A 38 4.61 -6.06 3.58
C ALA A 38 3.97 -4.77 4.12
N GLY A 39 3.81 -4.69 5.44
CA GLY A 39 3.30 -3.50 6.12
C GLY A 39 4.25 -2.29 6.07
N ASP A 40 5.56 -2.51 6.18
CA ASP A 40 6.58 -1.45 6.10
C ASP A 40 6.73 -0.97 4.66
N ILE A 41 6.74 -1.91 3.72
CA ILE A 41 6.78 -1.64 2.28
C ILE A 41 5.55 -0.84 1.84
N PHE A 42 4.36 -1.20 2.32
CA PHE A 42 3.15 -0.41 2.09
C PHE A 42 3.32 1.04 2.55
N ASN A 43 3.82 1.24 3.78
CA ASN A 43 3.98 2.58 4.35
C ASN A 43 4.99 3.40 3.54
N ALA A 44 6.14 2.81 3.19
CA ALA A 44 7.18 3.45 2.39
C ALA A 44 6.65 3.83 0.98
N ALA A 45 5.94 2.91 0.32
CA ALA A 45 5.34 3.13 -0.98
C ALA A 45 4.30 4.26 -0.95
N PHE A 46 3.45 4.29 0.08
CA PHE A 46 2.45 5.34 0.25
C PHE A 46 3.11 6.71 0.40
N VAL A 47 4.09 6.84 1.31
CA VAL A 47 4.78 8.12 1.55
C VAL A 47 5.51 8.59 0.29
N LYS A 48 6.23 7.69 -0.40
CA LYS A 48 6.91 8.03 -1.65
C LYS A 48 5.94 8.58 -2.68
N MET A 49 4.85 7.86 -2.96
CA MET A 49 3.89 8.26 -3.98
C MET A 49 3.16 9.54 -3.57
N TYR A 50 2.83 9.71 -2.29
CA TYR A 50 2.14 10.91 -1.81
C TYR A 50 3.01 12.16 -1.94
N LEU A 51 4.31 12.06 -1.68
CA LEU A 51 5.25 13.16 -1.90
C LEU A 51 5.39 13.53 -3.38
N GLN A 52 5.12 12.59 -4.31
CA GLN A 52 5.21 12.81 -5.75
C GLN A 52 3.92 13.35 -6.36
N SER A 53 2.76 12.81 -5.96
CA SER A 53 1.48 13.09 -6.60
C SER A 53 0.55 14.00 -5.79
N ALA A 54 0.79 14.14 -4.48
CA ALA A 54 -0.15 14.72 -3.52
C ALA A 54 -1.55 14.07 -3.52
N SER A 55 -1.72 12.90 -4.14
CA SER A 55 -3.00 12.20 -4.29
C SER A 55 -3.10 11.02 -3.35
N ILE A 56 -4.07 11.05 -2.41
CA ILE A 56 -4.32 9.96 -1.47
C ILE A 56 -4.71 8.68 -2.22
N LYS A 57 -5.56 8.78 -3.24
CA LYS A 57 -6.03 7.63 -4.02
C LYS A 57 -4.89 6.94 -4.77
N GLU A 58 -4.08 7.72 -5.47
CA GLU A 58 -2.96 7.20 -6.25
C GLU A 58 -1.91 6.55 -5.34
N SER A 59 -1.64 7.20 -4.20
CA SER A 59 -0.72 6.68 -3.19
C SER A 59 -1.20 5.39 -2.56
N LEU A 60 -2.50 5.29 -2.27
CA LEU A 60 -3.12 4.09 -1.72
C LEU A 60 -3.06 2.92 -2.71
N ASP A 61 -3.40 3.15 -3.99
CA ASP A 61 -3.35 2.12 -5.02
C ASP A 61 -1.93 1.62 -5.25
N PHE A 62 -0.96 2.54 -5.32
CA PHE A 62 0.45 2.21 -5.46
C PHE A 62 0.95 1.39 -4.28
N ALA A 63 0.72 1.87 -3.05
CA ALA A 63 1.12 1.18 -1.84
C ALA A 63 0.53 -0.23 -1.73
N ASN A 64 -0.76 -0.38 -2.02
CA ASN A 64 -1.44 -1.67 -2.00
C ASN A 64 -0.82 -2.64 -3.00
N LYS A 65 -0.53 -2.17 -4.22
CA LYS A 65 0.12 -2.98 -5.26
C LYS A 65 1.53 -3.40 -4.87
N ILE A 66 2.37 -2.48 -4.39
CA ILE A 66 3.76 -2.79 -4.02
C ILE A 66 3.81 -3.74 -2.82
N ALA A 67 2.96 -3.53 -1.82
CA ALA A 67 2.85 -4.43 -0.68
C ALA A 67 2.42 -5.85 -1.10
N ALA A 68 1.41 -5.98 -1.97
CA ALA A 68 1.03 -7.29 -2.51
C ALA A 68 2.18 -7.96 -3.27
N LEU A 69 2.93 -7.22 -4.10
CA LEU A 69 4.08 -7.78 -4.82
C LEU A 69 5.20 -8.24 -3.86
N SER A 70 5.39 -7.54 -2.74
CA SER A 70 6.39 -7.93 -1.73
C SER A 70 6.11 -9.32 -1.14
N THR A 71 4.84 -9.75 -1.11
CA THR A 71 4.48 -11.04 -0.50
C THR A 71 4.80 -12.25 -1.38
N THR A 72 5.23 -12.04 -2.62
CA THR A 72 5.42 -13.11 -3.62
C THR A 72 6.76 -13.85 -3.50
N ARG A 73 7.63 -13.42 -2.57
CA ARG A 73 8.93 -14.03 -2.29
C ARG A 73 9.07 -14.27 -0.78
N ILE A 74 9.97 -15.17 -0.41
CA ILE A 74 10.24 -15.51 1.00
C ILE A 74 11.17 -14.43 1.60
N GLY A 75 10.89 -14.03 2.84
CA GLY A 75 11.65 -13.02 3.58
C GLY A 75 11.29 -11.58 3.22
N PHE A 76 12.07 -10.63 3.74
CA PHE A 76 11.87 -9.21 3.48
C PHE A 76 12.26 -8.87 2.03
N PHE A 77 11.28 -8.81 1.14
CA PHE A 77 11.48 -8.56 -0.28
C PHE A 77 10.92 -7.21 -0.71
N VAL A 78 11.78 -6.34 -1.23
CA VAL A 78 11.39 -5.02 -1.77
C VAL A 78 11.24 -5.11 -3.29
N PRO A 79 10.04 -4.91 -3.86
CA PRO A 79 9.88 -4.82 -5.31
C PRO A 79 10.72 -3.67 -5.91
N SER A 80 11.34 -3.90 -7.06
CA SER A 80 12.25 -2.92 -7.70
C SER A 80 11.55 -1.65 -8.20
N ASN A 81 10.23 -1.66 -8.25
CA ASN A 81 9.39 -0.52 -8.60
C ASN A 81 8.89 0.26 -7.37
N LEU A 82 9.39 -0.06 -6.16
CA LEU A 82 9.13 0.74 -4.97
C LEU A 82 9.62 2.16 -5.15
#